data_AF-A0A9D6IIE9-F1
#
_entry.id   AF-A0A9D6IIE9-F1
#
_cell.length_a   1.000
_cell.length_b   1.000
_cell.length_c   1.000
_cell.angle_alpha   90.00
_cell.angle_beta   90.00
_cell.angle_gamma   90.00
#
_symmetry.space_group_name_H-M   'P 1'
#
loop_
_entity.id
_entity.type
_entity.pdbx_description
1 polymer ?
#
loop_
_entity_poly.entity_id
_entity_poly.type
_entity_poly.pdbx_seq_one_letter_code
_entity_poly.pdbx_strand_id
1 'polypeptide(L)'
;MDHVVNTWLVYALGSWKVIRWQVSAVAAGFFAICEAHQEAIMWYSASNELLLFFFAVLTVLFWVWFLQDSRKFYWYLASLSCFLLALFSKESAVVVVPLLLLPLLSFPIEYRRLLLLIPFVALALGDAGLIFASRADSFRFTDGSFSLHAPFWVTLPMSLARLLWPWGLLALVAVLLCRVKEYGRLQLISALWMGIALLPYSFLSYMLHVPSRQTYLASLGLAWIVGTGFLALRTTVGPSHRMAVLAVACIIIIY
;
A
#
# COMPACT_ATOMS: atom_id res chain seq x y z
N MET A 1 -11.70 -10.87 8.92
CA MET A 1 -12.01 -9.55 8.34
C MET A 1 -12.13 -9.72 6.85
N ASP A 2 -13.15 -9.12 6.24
CA ASP A 2 -13.50 -9.42 4.86
C ASP A 2 -12.83 -8.45 3.89
N HIS A 3 -12.35 -8.99 2.76
CA HIS A 3 -11.75 -8.22 1.68
C HIS A 3 -12.63 -7.03 1.23
N VAL A 4 -13.95 -7.18 1.28
CA VAL A 4 -14.93 -6.14 0.96
C VAL A 4 -14.72 -4.88 1.80
N VAL A 5 -14.46 -5.02 3.11
CA VAL A 5 -14.24 -3.88 4.01
C VAL A 5 -12.96 -3.14 3.63
N ASN A 6 -11.90 -3.90 3.30
CA ASN A 6 -10.63 -3.32 2.85
C ASN A 6 -10.79 -2.58 1.52
N THR A 7 -11.59 -3.09 0.58
CA THR A 7 -11.94 -2.38 -0.65
C THR A 7 -12.65 -1.06 -0.40
N TRP A 8 -13.58 -1.02 0.56
CA TRP A 8 -14.21 0.24 0.97
C TRP A 8 -13.21 1.22 1.60
N LEU A 9 -12.20 0.73 2.32
CA LEU A 9 -11.10 1.58 2.79
C LEU A 9 -10.25 2.14 1.65
N VAL A 10 -9.95 1.34 0.63
CA VAL A 10 -9.28 1.83 -0.59
C VAL A 10 -10.07 2.96 -1.23
N TYR A 11 -11.41 2.86 -1.25
CA TYR A 11 -12.29 3.92 -1.70
C TYR A 11 -12.27 5.15 -0.77
N ALA A 12 -12.23 4.96 0.56
CA ALA A 12 -12.20 6.05 1.53
C ALA A 12 -10.92 6.92 1.43
N LEU A 13 -9.80 6.35 0.96
CA LEU A 13 -8.57 7.09 0.66
C LEU A 13 -8.74 8.15 -0.43
N GLY A 14 -9.84 8.11 -1.20
CA GLY A 14 -10.23 9.20 -2.11
C GLY A 14 -10.43 10.56 -1.43
N SER A 15 -10.62 10.57 -0.11
CA SER A 15 -10.61 11.79 0.72
C SER A 15 -9.25 12.49 0.79
N TRP A 16 -8.15 11.80 0.45
CA TRP A 16 -6.85 12.41 0.25
C TRP A 16 -6.83 13.16 -1.08
N LYS A 17 -6.63 14.49 -1.01
CA LYS A 17 -6.61 15.39 -2.18
C LYS A 17 -5.69 14.94 -3.32
N VAL A 18 -4.58 14.26 -3.03
CA VAL A 18 -3.66 13.76 -4.07
C VAL A 18 -4.23 12.57 -4.83
N ILE A 19 -5.03 11.72 -4.18
CA ILE A 19 -5.67 10.55 -4.79
C ILE A 19 -6.92 10.97 -5.55
N ARG A 20 -7.79 11.78 -4.92
CA ARG A 20 -9.13 12.15 -5.42
C ARG A 20 -10.08 10.95 -5.49
N TRP A 21 -11.38 11.22 -5.33
CA TRP A 21 -12.43 10.19 -5.37
C TRP A 21 -12.51 9.42 -6.69
N GLN A 22 -12.19 10.07 -7.82
CA GLN A 22 -12.25 9.43 -9.14
C GLN A 22 -11.21 8.31 -9.28
N VAL A 23 -9.95 8.57 -8.90
CA VAL A 23 -8.89 7.54 -8.96
C VAL A 23 -9.18 6.45 -7.95
N SER A 24 -9.59 6.83 -6.74
CA SER A 24 -9.89 5.90 -5.66
C SER A 24 -11.06 4.96 -5.98
N ALA A 25 -12.08 5.41 -6.70
CA ALA A 25 -13.16 4.55 -7.19
C ALA A 25 -12.65 3.45 -8.14
N VAL A 26 -11.82 3.83 -9.12
CA VAL A 26 -11.24 2.87 -10.07
C VAL A 26 -10.25 1.94 -9.38
N ALA A 27 -9.42 2.49 -8.49
CA ALA A 27 -8.46 1.73 -7.69
C ALA A 27 -9.17 0.70 -6.80
N ALA A 28 -10.25 1.08 -6.11
CA ALA A 28 -11.05 0.16 -5.30
C ALA A 28 -11.70 -0.92 -6.17
N GLY A 29 -12.26 -0.57 -7.34
CA GLY A 29 -12.82 -1.53 -8.28
C GLY A 29 -11.78 -2.55 -8.78
N PHE A 30 -10.58 -2.08 -9.12
CA PHE A 30 -9.47 -2.96 -9.49
C PHE A 30 -9.01 -3.83 -8.31
N PHE A 31 -8.81 -3.24 -7.14
CA PHE A 31 -8.38 -3.93 -5.93
C PHE A 31 -9.38 -5.01 -5.47
N ALA A 32 -10.68 -4.79 -5.69
CA ALA A 32 -11.73 -5.75 -5.39
C ALA A 32 -11.62 -7.06 -6.20
N ILE A 33 -11.04 -6.98 -7.40
CA ILE A 33 -11.03 -8.07 -8.38
C ILE A 33 -9.62 -8.62 -8.58
N CYS A 34 -8.58 -7.85 -8.27
CA CYS A 34 -7.20 -8.20 -8.58
C CYS A 34 -6.76 -9.53 -7.95
N GLU A 35 -6.27 -10.45 -8.79
CA GLU A 35 -5.84 -11.77 -8.37
C GLU A 35 -4.49 -11.78 -7.63
N ALA A 36 -3.69 -10.71 -7.78
CA ALA A 36 -2.30 -10.65 -7.32
C ALA A 36 -2.13 -10.86 -5.79
N HIS A 37 -3.21 -10.74 -5.03
CA HIS A 37 -3.27 -10.92 -3.59
C HIS A 37 -4.31 -11.96 -3.15
N GLN A 38 -4.79 -12.81 -4.07
CA GLN A 38 -5.78 -13.86 -3.78
C GLN A 38 -5.30 -14.88 -2.74
N GLU A 39 -4.00 -15.19 -2.68
CA GLU A 39 -3.48 -16.09 -1.63
C GLU A 39 -3.68 -15.53 -0.21
N ALA A 40 -3.66 -14.21 -0.03
CA ALA A 40 -3.95 -13.57 1.25
C ALA A 40 -5.45 -13.67 1.63
N ILE A 41 -6.33 -13.87 0.65
CA ILE A 41 -7.79 -13.92 0.82
C ILE A 41 -8.26 -15.38 0.98
N MET A 42 -7.71 -16.31 0.19
CA MET A 42 -8.17 -17.70 0.16
C MET A 42 -7.70 -18.53 1.36
N TRP A 43 -6.59 -18.15 2.01
CA TRP A 43 -6.05 -18.90 3.13
C TRP A 43 -6.43 -18.27 4.46
N TYR A 44 -7.15 -19.02 5.30
CA TYR A 44 -7.52 -18.57 6.65
C TYR A 44 -6.29 -18.20 7.51
N SER A 45 -5.15 -18.87 7.28
CA SER A 45 -3.86 -18.57 7.92
C SER A 45 -3.29 -17.19 7.57
N ALA A 46 -3.72 -16.58 6.46
CA ALA A 46 -3.29 -15.24 6.03
C ALA A 46 -4.18 -14.11 6.59
N SER A 47 -5.13 -14.40 7.48
CA SER A 47 -6.05 -13.40 8.07
C SER A 47 -5.33 -12.20 8.71
N ASN A 48 -4.12 -12.40 9.22
CA ASN A 48 -3.30 -11.34 9.80
C ASN A 48 -2.85 -10.30 8.76
N GLU A 49 -2.71 -10.66 7.48
CA GLU A 49 -2.39 -9.71 6.40
C GLU A 49 -3.57 -8.78 6.09
N LEU A 50 -4.80 -9.31 6.16
CA LEU A 50 -6.03 -8.53 5.97
C LEU A 50 -6.24 -7.54 7.11
N LEU A 51 -5.97 -7.96 8.36
CA LEU A 51 -6.02 -7.11 9.55
C LEU A 51 -4.93 -6.05 9.53
N LEU A 52 -3.69 -6.45 9.21
CA LEU A 52 -2.58 -5.52 9.02
C LEU A 52 -2.97 -4.44 8.02
N PHE A 53 -3.49 -4.81 6.86
CA PHE A 53 -3.92 -3.85 5.86
C PHE A 53 -5.00 -2.91 6.39
N PHE A 54 -6.05 -3.47 7.00
CA PHE A 54 -7.18 -2.70 7.51
C PHE A 54 -6.70 -1.61 8.49
N PHE A 55 -5.92 -2.01 9.49
CA PHE A 55 -5.41 -1.08 10.49
C PHE A 55 -4.33 -0.14 9.95
N ALA A 56 -3.45 -0.61 9.06
CA ALA A 56 -2.45 0.23 8.41
C ALA A 56 -3.09 1.34 7.55
N VAL A 57 -4.08 0.99 6.74
CA VAL A 57 -4.78 1.95 5.89
C VAL A 57 -5.62 2.92 6.71
N LEU A 58 -6.30 2.45 7.77
CA LEU A 58 -6.99 3.35 8.71
C LEU A 58 -6.03 4.32 9.40
N THR A 59 -4.86 3.82 9.82
CA THR A 59 -3.81 4.64 10.42
C THR A 59 -3.43 5.78 9.48
N VAL A 60 -3.18 5.47 8.20
CA VAL A 60 -2.86 6.47 7.17
C VAL A 60 -4.04 7.40 6.89
N LEU A 61 -5.28 6.88 6.82
CA LEU A 61 -6.47 7.67 6.54
C LEU A 61 -6.73 8.71 7.65
N PHE A 62 -6.72 8.29 8.91
CA PHE A 62 -6.88 9.20 10.05
C PHE A 62 -5.72 10.18 10.17
N TRP A 63 -4.50 9.75 9.85
CA TRP A 63 -3.36 10.66 9.75
C TRP A 63 -3.57 11.74 8.68
N VAL A 64 -4.05 11.37 7.49
CA VAL A 64 -4.40 12.32 6.43
C VAL A 64 -5.49 13.29 6.90
N TRP A 65 -6.55 12.82 7.57
CA TRP A 65 -7.61 13.70 8.09
C TRP A 65 -7.11 14.66 9.15
N PHE A 66 -6.22 14.21 10.04
CA PHE A 66 -5.55 15.07 11.01
C PHE A 66 -4.64 16.12 10.34
N LEU A 67 -3.90 15.74 9.28
CA LEU A 67 -3.05 16.68 8.54
C LEU A 67 -3.87 17.72 7.75
N GLN A 68 -5.10 17.39 7.35
CA GLN A 68 -6.02 18.30 6.69
C GLN A 68 -6.67 19.28 7.69
N ASP A 69 -6.99 18.82 8.90
CA ASP A 69 -7.59 19.64 9.97
C ASP A 69 -6.95 19.34 11.33
N SER A 70 -5.83 20.02 11.61
CA SER A 70 -5.02 19.75 12.81
C SER A 70 -5.66 20.18 14.12
N ARG A 71 -6.84 20.84 14.09
CA ARG A 71 -7.61 21.14 15.31
C ARG A 71 -8.30 19.89 15.87
N LYS A 72 -8.52 18.88 15.03
CA LYS A 72 -9.23 17.64 15.38
C LYS A 72 -8.24 16.57 15.84
N PHE A 73 -7.68 16.78 17.03
CA PHE A 73 -6.67 15.89 17.60
C PHE A 73 -7.17 14.45 17.82
N TYR A 74 -8.48 14.23 17.89
CA TYR A 74 -9.05 12.88 17.96
C TYR A 74 -8.70 12.02 16.73
N TRP A 75 -8.48 12.61 15.55
CA TRP A 75 -7.99 11.87 14.37
C TRP A 75 -6.55 11.39 14.55
N TYR A 76 -5.71 12.19 15.23
CA TYR A 76 -4.35 11.77 15.58
C TYR A 76 -4.38 10.57 16.54
N LEU A 77 -5.19 10.65 17.60
CA LEU A 77 -5.35 9.56 18.56
C LEU A 77 -5.94 8.30 17.91
N ALA A 78 -6.91 8.46 17.00
CA ALA A 78 -7.46 7.34 16.23
C ALA A 78 -6.40 6.69 15.33
N SER A 79 -5.57 7.50 14.65
CA SER A 79 -4.45 7.01 13.86
C SER A 79 -3.46 6.20 14.72
N LEU A 80 -3.05 6.75 15.87
CA LEU A 80 -2.14 6.07 16.80
C LEU A 80 -2.74 4.76 17.36
N SER A 81 -4.03 4.77 17.68
CA SER A 81 -4.74 3.59 18.17
C SER A 81 -4.83 2.50 17.10
N CYS A 82 -5.14 2.86 15.85
CA CYS A 82 -5.11 1.92 14.73
C CYS A 82 -3.70 1.39 14.48
N PHE A 83 -2.67 2.21 14.65
CA PHE A 83 -1.29 1.76 14.48
C PHE A 83 -0.90 0.71 15.52
N LEU A 84 -1.29 0.91 16.78
CA LEU A 84 -1.13 -0.11 17.84
C LEU A 84 -1.83 -1.41 17.48
N LEU A 85 -3.07 -1.35 16.97
CA LEU A 85 -3.79 -2.53 16.52
C LEU A 85 -3.11 -3.20 15.30
N ALA A 86 -2.47 -2.43 14.42
CA ALA A 86 -1.68 -2.97 13.32
C ALA A 86 -0.46 -3.75 13.85
N LEU A 87 0.28 -3.20 14.83
CA LEU A 87 1.41 -3.88 15.49
C LEU A 87 0.96 -5.20 16.14
N PHE A 88 -0.18 -5.20 16.84
CA PHE A 88 -0.74 -6.44 17.40
C PHE A 88 -1.23 -7.44 16.35
N SER A 89 -1.53 -6.98 15.13
CA SER A 89 -1.97 -7.87 14.05
C SER A 89 -0.79 -8.57 13.38
N LYS A 90 0.34 -7.87 13.18
CA LYS A 90 1.51 -8.41 12.50
C LYS A 90 2.78 -7.60 12.78
N GLU A 91 3.88 -8.31 12.97
CA GLU A 91 5.22 -7.75 13.21
C GLU A 91 5.71 -6.83 12.08
N SER A 92 5.25 -7.05 10.85
CA SER A 92 5.60 -6.21 9.71
C SER A 92 4.90 -4.84 9.71
N ALA A 93 3.96 -4.59 10.64
CA ALA A 93 3.27 -3.31 10.78
C ALA A 93 4.20 -2.13 11.06
N VAL A 94 5.43 -2.36 11.51
CA VAL A 94 6.49 -1.34 11.59
C VAL A 94 6.67 -0.55 10.29
N VAL A 95 6.31 -1.16 9.15
CA VAL A 95 6.31 -0.54 7.81
C VAL A 95 5.36 0.66 7.69
N VAL A 96 4.35 0.78 8.55
CA VAL A 96 3.40 1.90 8.52
C VAL A 96 4.09 3.22 8.87
N VAL A 97 5.13 3.20 9.70
CA VAL A 97 5.87 4.42 10.09
C VAL A 97 6.43 5.17 8.86
N PRO A 98 7.22 4.55 7.96
CA PRO A 98 7.64 5.22 6.74
C PRO A 98 6.47 5.52 5.78
N LEU A 99 5.36 4.78 5.79
CA LEU A 99 4.17 5.12 5.00
C LEU A 99 3.51 6.44 5.47
N LEU A 100 3.59 6.79 6.76
CA LEU A 100 3.07 8.07 7.29
C LEU A 100 3.84 9.30 6.78
N LEU A 101 5.03 9.11 6.22
CA LEU A 101 5.79 10.17 5.55
C LEU A 101 5.18 10.53 4.18
N LEU A 102 4.49 9.61 3.51
CA LEU A 102 3.96 9.84 2.17
C LEU A 102 2.88 10.93 2.13
N PRO A 103 1.91 10.99 3.07
CA PRO A 103 1.02 12.13 3.20
C PRO A 103 1.74 13.46 3.39
N LEU A 104 2.86 13.51 4.12
CA LEU A 104 3.61 14.74 4.35
C LEU A 104 4.22 15.29 3.06
N LEU A 105 4.53 14.43 2.08
CA LEU A 105 4.93 14.89 0.74
C LEU A 105 3.87 15.75 0.08
N SER A 106 2.61 15.74 0.54
CA SER A 106 1.47 16.50 0.01
C SER A 106 1.34 17.91 0.56
N PHE A 107 1.95 18.18 1.72
CA PHE A 107 1.82 19.41 2.50
C PHE A 107 3.17 20.14 2.55
N PRO A 108 3.22 21.45 2.86
CA PRO A 108 4.49 22.11 3.12
C PRO A 108 5.23 21.42 4.27
N ILE A 109 6.55 21.27 4.12
CA ILE A 109 7.40 20.59 5.12
C ILE A 109 7.45 21.48 6.36
N GLU A 110 6.97 20.93 7.47
CA GLU A 110 6.93 21.60 8.77
C GLU A 110 7.50 20.65 9.82
N TYR A 111 8.61 21.03 10.46
CA TYR A 111 9.33 20.15 11.40
C TYR A 111 8.43 19.65 12.53
N ARG A 112 7.45 20.45 12.97
CA ARG A 112 6.49 20.09 14.01
C ARG A 112 5.68 18.85 13.65
N ARG A 113 5.36 18.67 12.36
CA ARG A 113 4.63 17.49 11.88
C ARG A 113 5.48 16.23 11.91
N LEU A 114 6.80 16.36 11.74
CA LEU A 114 7.74 15.25 11.91
C LEU A 114 7.85 14.82 13.37
N LEU A 115 7.81 15.78 14.32
CA LEU A 115 7.81 15.47 15.75
C LEU A 115 6.57 14.65 16.17
N LEU A 116 5.44 14.83 15.49
CA LEU A 116 4.22 14.04 15.76
C LEU A 116 4.35 12.57 15.35
N LEU A 117 5.39 12.19 14.61
CA LEU A 117 5.70 10.79 14.30
C LEU A 117 6.47 10.09 15.44
N ILE A 118 7.00 10.83 16.42
CA ILE A 118 7.79 10.26 17.52
C ILE A 118 7.05 9.14 18.24
N PRO A 119 5.75 9.27 18.61
CA PRO A 119 5.03 8.16 19.25
C PRO A 119 4.91 6.92 18.36
N PHE A 120 4.71 7.08 17.05
CA PHE A 120 4.66 5.96 16.10
C PHE A 120 6.02 5.26 16.00
N VAL A 121 7.10 6.03 15.91
CA VAL A 121 8.47 5.51 15.88
C VAL A 121 8.79 4.78 17.19
N ALA A 122 8.46 5.38 18.34
CA ALA A 122 8.71 4.78 19.65
C ALA A 122 7.98 3.44 19.82
N LEU A 123 6.71 3.36 19.40
CA LEU A 123 5.94 2.12 19.42
C LEU A 123 6.52 1.05 18.47
N ALA A 124 6.92 1.44 17.25
CA ALA A 124 7.54 0.52 16.30
C ALA A 124 8.89 -0.03 16.80
N LEU A 125 9.71 0.84 17.41
CA LEU A 125 10.98 0.42 18.01
C LEU A 125 10.77 -0.44 19.26
N GLY A 126 9.75 -0.14 20.06
CA GLY A 126 9.35 -0.95 21.20
C GLY A 126 8.94 -2.36 20.78
N ASP A 127 8.06 -2.46 19.79
CA ASP A 127 7.62 -3.74 19.21
C ASP A 127 8.81 -4.53 18.62
N ALA A 128 9.65 -3.87 17.82
CA ALA A 128 10.87 -4.48 17.30
C ALA A 128 11.79 -4.98 18.44
N GLY A 129 11.97 -4.19 19.50
CA GLY A 129 12.74 -4.57 20.68
C GLY A 129 12.19 -5.80 21.39
N LEU A 130 10.86 -5.90 21.54
CA LEU A 130 10.19 -7.07 22.11
C LEU A 130 10.40 -8.31 21.22
N ILE A 131 10.27 -8.17 19.90
CA ILE A 131 10.53 -9.25 18.94
C ILE A 131 11.99 -9.72 19.07
N PHE A 132 12.95 -8.80 19.08
CA PHE A 132 14.37 -9.13 19.25
C PHE A 132 14.66 -9.79 20.60
N ALA A 133 14.00 -9.37 21.69
CA ALA A 133 14.14 -10.01 22.99
C ALA A 133 13.59 -11.45 22.99
N SER A 134 12.48 -11.69 22.28
CA SER A 134 11.86 -13.01 22.11
C SER A 134 12.52 -13.90 21.04
N ARG A 135 13.64 -13.47 20.43
CA ARG A 135 14.26 -14.16 19.29
C ARG A 135 14.65 -15.62 19.59
N ALA A 136 14.99 -15.93 20.84
CA ALA A 136 15.42 -17.27 21.25
C ALA A 136 14.29 -18.30 21.16
N ASP A 137 13.04 -17.84 21.28
CA ASP A 137 11.84 -18.68 21.27
C ASP A 137 11.12 -18.67 19.90
N SER A 138 11.63 -17.89 18.94
CA SER A 138 10.97 -17.66 17.66
C SER A 138 11.58 -18.51 16.55
N PHE A 139 10.79 -19.46 16.05
CA PHE A 139 11.13 -20.37 14.95
C PHE A 139 11.68 -19.66 13.71
N ARG A 140 11.23 -18.43 13.44
CA ARG A 140 11.62 -17.66 12.25
C ARG A 140 13.07 -17.21 12.25
N PHE A 141 13.66 -17.03 13.44
CA PHE A 141 15.08 -16.66 13.58
C PHE A 141 16.00 -17.89 13.58
N THR A 142 15.45 -19.09 13.84
CA THR A 142 16.24 -20.32 13.93
C THR A 142 16.27 -21.12 12.63
N ASP A 143 15.30 -20.95 11.73
CA ASP A 143 15.14 -21.72 10.48
C ASP A 143 15.97 -21.19 9.29
N GLY A 144 16.67 -20.05 9.45
CA GLY A 144 17.54 -19.50 8.40
C GLY A 144 16.82 -18.91 7.18
N SER A 145 15.48 -18.87 7.19
CA SER A 145 14.64 -18.31 6.12
C SER A 145 14.68 -16.77 6.03
N PHE A 146 15.04 -16.09 7.12
CA PHE A 146 15.26 -14.64 7.18
C PHE A 146 16.73 -14.32 7.47
N SER A 147 17.31 -13.40 6.68
CA SER A 147 18.68 -12.92 6.90
C SER A 147 18.83 -11.47 6.48
N LEU A 148 19.49 -10.66 7.32
CA LEU A 148 19.82 -9.26 6.98
C LEU A 148 20.86 -9.17 5.84
N HIS A 149 21.59 -10.25 5.57
CA HIS A 149 22.52 -10.36 4.44
C HIS A 149 21.85 -10.88 3.15
N ALA A 150 20.55 -11.19 3.20
CA ALA A 150 19.81 -11.61 2.01
C ALA A 150 19.88 -10.54 0.91
N PRO A 151 19.86 -10.92 -0.39
CA PRO A 151 19.98 -10.00 -1.51
C PRO A 151 18.68 -9.21 -1.73
N PHE A 152 18.28 -8.39 -0.76
CA PHE A 152 17.04 -7.60 -0.81
C PHE A 152 17.01 -6.65 -2.01
N TRP A 153 18.18 -6.18 -2.45
CA TRP A 153 18.35 -5.36 -3.65
C TRP A 153 18.00 -6.09 -4.95
N VAL A 154 17.92 -7.42 -4.95
CA VAL A 154 17.39 -8.24 -6.06
C VAL A 154 15.92 -8.56 -5.80
N THR A 155 15.60 -9.01 -4.58
CA THR A 155 14.25 -9.47 -4.22
C THR A 155 13.21 -8.36 -4.36
N LEU A 156 13.52 -7.14 -3.90
CA LEU A 156 12.61 -6.00 -3.94
C LEU A 156 12.24 -5.60 -5.38
N PRO A 157 13.18 -5.27 -6.29
CA PRO A 157 12.83 -4.89 -7.65
C PRO A 157 12.16 -6.03 -8.43
N MET A 158 12.56 -7.29 -8.20
CA MET A 158 11.91 -8.44 -8.84
C MET A 158 10.44 -8.58 -8.38
N SER A 159 10.19 -8.36 -7.09
CA SER A 159 8.82 -8.39 -6.53
C SER A 159 7.98 -7.22 -7.04
N LEU A 160 8.56 -6.03 -7.16
CA LEU A 160 7.91 -4.86 -7.77
C LEU A 160 7.57 -5.13 -9.24
N ALA A 161 8.51 -5.66 -10.02
CA ALA A 161 8.30 -5.99 -11.43
C ALA A 161 7.18 -7.02 -11.59
N ARG A 162 7.17 -8.06 -10.76
CA ARG A 162 6.12 -9.08 -10.75
C ARG A 162 4.76 -8.51 -10.34
N LEU A 163 4.71 -7.60 -9.38
CA LEU A 163 3.47 -6.94 -8.96
C LEU A 163 2.95 -5.96 -10.01
N LEU A 164 3.84 -5.28 -10.75
CA LEU A 164 3.46 -4.37 -11.85
C LEU A 164 3.05 -5.14 -13.12
N TRP A 165 3.48 -6.37 -13.30
CA TRP A 165 3.16 -7.15 -14.48
C TRP A 165 1.75 -7.77 -14.40
N PRO A 166 0.91 -7.68 -15.45
CA PRO A 166 1.05 -6.82 -16.63
C PRO A 166 0.39 -5.43 -16.44
N TRP A 167 -0.57 -5.32 -15.52
CA TRP A 167 -1.49 -4.18 -15.43
C TRP A 167 -0.84 -2.86 -15.02
N GLY A 168 0.11 -2.90 -14.09
CA GLY A 168 0.88 -1.73 -13.67
C GLY A 168 1.71 -1.16 -14.82
N LEU A 169 2.33 -2.01 -15.63
CA LEU A 169 3.10 -1.56 -16.81
C LEU A 169 2.18 -0.92 -17.86
N LEU A 170 1.06 -1.56 -18.19
CA LEU A 170 0.09 -0.99 -19.13
C LEU A 170 -0.44 0.37 -18.66
N ALA A 171 -0.72 0.51 -17.37
CA ALA A 171 -1.17 1.77 -16.79
C ALA A 171 -0.08 2.85 -16.79
N LEU A 172 1.18 2.51 -16.51
CA LEU A 172 2.31 3.44 -16.60
C LEU A 172 2.51 3.93 -18.04
N VAL A 173 2.49 3.01 -19.02
CA VAL A 173 2.57 3.35 -20.44
C VAL A 173 1.42 4.28 -20.84
N ALA A 174 0.20 3.99 -20.39
CA ALA A 174 -0.96 4.85 -20.64
C ALA A 174 -0.77 6.27 -20.10
N VAL A 175 -0.31 6.44 -18.85
CA VAL A 175 -0.03 7.77 -18.28
C VAL A 175 1.05 8.51 -19.06
N LEU A 176 2.11 7.82 -19.47
CA LEU A 176 3.21 8.40 -20.27
C LEU A 176 2.74 8.84 -21.66
N LEU A 177 1.97 8.01 -22.36
CA LEU A 177 1.43 8.31 -23.70
C LEU A 177 0.42 9.47 -23.66
N CYS A 178 -0.46 9.49 -22.65
CA CYS A 178 -1.43 10.57 -22.44
C CYS A 178 -0.80 11.87 -21.91
N ARG A 179 0.49 11.85 -21.52
CA ARG A 179 1.27 12.98 -21.00
C ARG A 179 0.58 13.75 -19.85
N VAL A 180 -0.18 13.04 -19.02
CA VAL A 180 -0.96 13.66 -17.93
C VAL A 180 -0.06 13.92 -16.72
N LYS A 181 0.56 15.10 -16.67
CA LYS A 181 1.48 15.50 -15.59
C LYS A 181 0.81 15.57 -14.21
N GLU A 182 -0.51 15.78 -14.16
CA GLU A 182 -1.28 15.87 -12.91
C GLU A 182 -1.09 14.64 -12.02
N TYR A 183 -0.96 13.45 -12.61
CA TYR A 183 -0.83 12.20 -11.87
C TYR A 183 0.60 11.87 -11.42
N GLY A 184 1.61 12.67 -11.79
CA GLY A 184 3.01 12.36 -11.51
C GLY A 184 3.32 12.19 -10.02
N ARG A 185 2.74 13.03 -9.16
CA ARG A 185 2.92 12.91 -7.69
C ARG A 185 2.28 11.64 -7.14
N LEU A 186 1.09 11.29 -7.61
CA LEU A 186 0.40 10.07 -7.17
C LEU A 186 1.14 8.82 -7.66
N GLN A 187 1.71 8.85 -8.86
CA GLN A 187 2.57 7.77 -9.37
C GLN A 187 3.80 7.57 -8.47
N LEU A 188 4.47 8.64 -8.07
CA LEU A 188 5.59 8.57 -7.12
C LEU A 188 5.14 8.01 -5.75
N ILE A 189 4.04 8.51 -5.19
CA ILE A 189 3.50 8.01 -3.92
C ILE A 189 3.16 6.52 -4.02
N SER A 190 2.59 6.09 -5.16
CA SER A 190 2.23 4.69 -5.39
C SER A 190 3.46 3.79 -5.46
N ALA A 191 4.50 4.22 -6.18
CA ALA A 191 5.77 3.50 -6.26
C ALA A 191 6.47 3.41 -4.90
N LEU A 192 6.51 4.51 -4.15
CA LEU A 192 7.07 4.53 -2.79
C LEU A 192 6.25 3.65 -1.84
N TRP A 193 4.92 3.68 -1.93
CA TRP A 193 4.03 2.82 -1.14
C TRP A 193 4.35 1.34 -1.38
N MET A 194 4.45 0.92 -2.64
CA MET A 194 4.78 -0.46 -3.01
C MET A 194 6.16 -0.86 -2.48
N GLY A 195 7.18 -0.01 -2.69
CA GLY A 195 8.53 -0.28 -2.24
C GLY A 195 8.63 -0.39 -0.72
N ILE A 196 8.04 0.55 0.01
CA ILE A 196 8.01 0.54 1.47
C ILE A 196 7.27 -0.71 1.97
N ALA A 197 6.09 -1.01 1.44
CA ALA A 197 5.27 -2.16 1.86
C ALA A 197 5.96 -3.53 1.63
N LEU A 198 6.77 -3.68 0.59
CA LEU A 198 7.49 -4.92 0.28
C LEU A 198 8.84 -5.05 0.99
N LEU A 199 9.39 -3.94 1.50
CA LEU A 199 10.70 -3.92 2.13
C LEU A 199 10.88 -4.94 3.27
N PRO A 200 9.97 -5.05 4.27
CA PRO A 200 10.17 -6.02 5.37
C PRO A 200 10.19 -7.47 4.89
N TYR A 201 9.59 -7.75 3.73
CA TYR A 201 9.49 -9.09 3.15
C TYR A 201 10.60 -9.40 2.15
N SER A 202 11.52 -8.46 1.88
CA SER A 202 12.55 -8.62 0.84
C SER A 202 13.83 -9.30 1.35
N PHE A 203 13.95 -9.54 2.65
CA PHE A 203 15.12 -10.14 3.30
C PHE A 203 15.03 -11.69 3.39
N LEU A 204 14.69 -12.33 2.27
CA LEU A 204 14.49 -13.78 2.16
C LEU A 204 15.75 -14.47 1.61
N SER A 205 16.15 -15.58 2.22
CA SER A 205 17.31 -16.37 1.78
C SER A 205 16.96 -17.47 0.75
N TYR A 206 15.68 -17.86 0.66
CA TYR A 206 15.23 -19.05 -0.08
C TYR A 206 14.51 -18.74 -1.39
N MET A 207 14.07 -17.49 -1.61
CA MET A 207 13.37 -17.06 -2.83
C MET A 207 13.76 -15.63 -3.20
N LEU A 208 13.79 -15.35 -4.51
CA LEU A 208 14.12 -14.03 -5.07
C LEU A 208 12.87 -13.14 -5.30
N HIS A 209 11.72 -13.52 -4.76
CA HIS A 209 10.52 -12.70 -4.78
C HIS A 209 9.71 -12.86 -3.50
N VAL A 210 8.96 -11.83 -3.15
CA VAL A 210 8.01 -11.85 -2.03
C VAL A 210 6.84 -12.78 -2.39
N PRO A 211 6.41 -13.67 -1.48
CA PRO A 211 5.21 -14.48 -1.67
C PRO A 211 3.96 -13.61 -1.86
N SER A 212 3.05 -14.00 -2.75
CA SER A 212 1.80 -13.28 -3.07
C SER A 212 0.92 -13.01 -1.84
N ARG A 213 0.93 -13.88 -0.82
CA ARG A 213 0.23 -13.62 0.46
C ARG A 213 0.68 -12.34 1.19
N GLN A 214 1.91 -11.86 0.94
CA GLN A 214 2.49 -10.68 1.60
C GLN A 214 2.40 -9.41 0.73
N THR A 215 1.84 -9.49 -0.49
CA THR A 215 1.75 -8.35 -1.42
C THR A 215 0.50 -7.51 -1.19
N TYR A 216 -0.42 -7.91 -0.30
CA TYR A 216 -1.72 -7.28 -0.11
C TYR A 216 -1.61 -5.77 0.19
N LEU A 217 -0.73 -5.34 1.11
CA LEU A 217 -0.49 -3.92 1.37
C LEU A 217 0.14 -3.18 0.19
N ALA A 218 1.08 -3.81 -0.53
CA ALA A 218 1.72 -3.21 -1.69
C ALA A 218 0.76 -3.04 -2.88
N SER A 219 -0.21 -3.96 -3.03
CA SER A 219 -1.17 -3.96 -4.14
C SER A 219 -2.09 -2.74 -4.16
N LEU A 220 -2.25 -2.02 -3.04
CA LEU A 220 -2.91 -0.72 -3.02
C LEU A 220 -2.18 0.32 -3.89
N GLY A 221 -0.85 0.33 -3.87
CA GLY A 221 -0.07 1.19 -4.75
C GLY A 221 -0.26 0.83 -6.22
N LEU A 222 -0.28 -0.46 -6.55
CA LEU A 222 -0.63 -0.94 -7.90
C LEU A 222 -2.02 -0.46 -8.32
N ALA A 223 -3.02 -0.56 -7.44
CA ALA A 223 -4.37 -0.13 -7.71
C ALA A 223 -4.47 1.38 -8.03
N TRP A 224 -3.69 2.22 -7.35
CA TRP A 224 -3.58 3.65 -7.69
C TRP A 224 -2.91 3.90 -9.05
N ILE A 225 -1.85 3.15 -9.38
CA ILE A 225 -1.20 3.22 -10.70
C ILE A 225 -2.23 2.87 -11.80
N VAL A 226 -2.96 1.77 -11.64
CA VAL A 226 -3.99 1.34 -12.58
C VAL A 226 -5.13 2.37 -12.67
N GLY A 227 -5.59 2.89 -11.54
CA GLY A 227 -6.65 3.90 -11.49
C GLY A 227 -6.28 5.18 -12.25
N THR A 228 -5.04 5.65 -12.09
CA THR A 228 -4.57 6.83 -12.84
C THR A 228 -4.36 6.54 -14.32
N GLY A 229 -3.83 5.36 -14.69
CA GLY A 229 -3.70 4.95 -16.10
C GLY A 229 -5.04 4.86 -16.82
N PHE A 230 -6.03 4.26 -16.18
CA PHE A 230 -7.39 4.18 -16.71
C PHE A 230 -8.01 5.57 -16.91
N LEU A 231 -7.88 6.46 -15.92
CA LEU A 231 -8.41 7.82 -16.04
C LEU A 231 -7.66 8.65 -17.08
N ALA A 232 -6.33 8.49 -17.22
CA ALA A 232 -5.55 9.14 -18.26
C ALA A 232 -6.09 8.76 -19.65
N LEU A 233 -6.28 7.46 -19.93
CA LEU A 233 -6.89 7.00 -21.18
C LEU A 233 -8.29 7.58 -21.39
N ARG A 234 -9.14 7.52 -20.36
CA ARG A 234 -10.52 8.05 -20.44
C ARG A 234 -10.56 9.54 -20.78
N THR A 235 -9.61 10.32 -20.28
CA THR A 235 -9.54 11.77 -20.54
C THR A 235 -9.03 12.11 -21.94
N THR A 236 -8.14 11.29 -22.50
CA THR A 236 -7.53 11.53 -23.82
C THR A 236 -8.38 10.97 -24.97
N VAL A 237 -9.15 9.90 -24.71
CA VAL A 237 -9.97 9.23 -25.72
C VAL A 237 -11.31 9.96 -25.92
N GLY A 238 -11.64 10.26 -27.18
CA GLY A 238 -12.90 10.90 -27.57
C GLY A 238 -14.15 10.12 -27.12
N PRO A 239 -15.31 10.78 -26.97
CA PRO A 239 -16.52 10.18 -26.40
C PRO A 239 -16.95 8.87 -27.07
N SER A 240 -16.73 8.75 -28.39
CA SER A 240 -17.08 7.59 -29.22
C SER A 240 -16.32 6.30 -28.86
N HIS A 241 -15.14 6.40 -28.27
CA HIS A 241 -14.30 5.25 -27.92
C HIS A 241 -14.22 4.99 -26.41
N ARG A 242 -14.92 5.79 -25.58
CA ARG A 242 -14.96 5.60 -24.11
C ARG A 242 -15.57 4.26 -23.70
N MET A 243 -16.61 3.81 -24.42
CA MET A 243 -17.20 2.48 -24.18
C MET A 243 -16.25 1.35 -24.57
N ALA A 244 -15.41 1.54 -25.59
CA ALA A 244 -14.39 0.55 -25.97
C ALA A 244 -13.28 0.45 -24.92
N VAL A 245 -12.83 1.56 -24.34
CA VAL A 245 -11.85 1.56 -23.23
C VAL A 245 -12.43 0.88 -21.98
N LEU A 246 -13.70 1.14 -21.66
CA LEU A 246 -14.42 0.47 -20.58
C LEU A 246 -14.61 -1.03 -20.85
N ALA A 247 -14.94 -1.41 -22.09
CA ALA A 247 -15.10 -2.80 -22.50
C ALA A 247 -13.76 -3.57 -22.46
N VAL A 248 -12.67 -2.96 -22.94
CA VAL A 248 -11.32 -3.54 -22.87
C VAL A 248 -10.91 -3.70 -21.41
N ALA A 249 -11.15 -2.71 -20.54
CA ALA A 249 -10.91 -2.86 -19.11
C ALA A 249 -11.75 -3.99 -18.49
N CYS A 250 -13.02 -4.17 -18.88
CA CYS A 250 -13.86 -5.27 -18.40
C CYS A 250 -13.41 -6.64 -18.93
N ILE A 251 -12.92 -6.74 -20.16
CA ILE A 251 -12.42 -8.00 -20.76
C ILE A 251 -11.10 -8.42 -20.09
N ILE A 252 -10.24 -7.43 -19.81
CA ILE A 252 -9.01 -7.56 -19.02
C ILE A 252 -9.27 -8.04 -17.58
N ILE A 253 -10.44 -7.72 -17.03
CA ILE A 253 -10.86 -8.09 -15.67
C ILE A 253 -11.37 -9.54 -15.59
N ILE A 254 -11.70 -10.17 -16.73
CA ILE A 254 -12.29 -11.53 -16.80
C ILE A 254 -11.23 -12.61 -17.13
N TYR A 255 -10.03 -12.22 -17.56
CA TYR A 255 -8.93 -13.12 -17.96
C TYR A 255 -7.71 -12.99 -17.04
#